data_AF-W1UHU5-F1
#
_entry.id   AF-W1UHU5-F1
#
_cell.length_a   1.000
_cell.length_b   1.000
_cell.length_c   1.000
_cell.angle_alpha   90.00
_cell.angle_beta   90.00
_cell.angle_gamma   90.00
#
_symmetry.space_group_name_H-M   'P 1'
#
loop_
_entity.id
_entity.type
_entity.pdbx_description
1 polymer ?
#
loop_
_entity_poly.entity_id
_entity_poly.type
_entity_poly.pdbx_seq_one_letter_code
_entity_poly.pdbx_strand_id
1 'polypeptide(L)'
;MDKRRYKNAHQALSVLLSRGAIPIINENDSVVIDELKVGDNDTLSAQVAAMVQADLLVLLTDVDGLYTGNPNSDPTAKRLEKIETINREIIDMAGGAGSSNGTGGMLTKIKAATIATESGVPVYICSSLKSDAMIEAAEETKDGSYFVAQEKGLRTQKQWLAFYAQSQGSIWVDKGAAEALSQHGKSLLLSGVVDAEGSFSYGDIVTVFDKESGKSLGKGRVQFGASALEDMLRSQKAKGVLIHRDDWISITPEIQLLFTEF
;
A
#
# COMPACT_ATOMS: atom_id res chain seq x y z
N MET A 1 10.18 4.16 4.19
CA MET A 1 11.51 3.73 3.66
C MET A 1 12.04 4.80 2.70
N ASP A 2 13.30 5.22 2.79
CA ASP A 2 13.93 6.17 1.84
C ASP A 2 14.01 5.55 0.42
N LYS A 3 13.69 6.33 -0.63
CA LYS A 3 13.75 5.93 -2.05
C LYS A 3 15.10 5.33 -2.43
N ARG A 4 16.19 5.82 -1.85
CA ARG A 4 17.53 5.27 -2.07
C ARG A 4 17.66 3.86 -1.50
N ARG A 5 17.12 3.61 -0.31
CA ARG A 5 17.12 2.28 0.33
C ARG A 5 16.27 1.29 -0.46
N TYR A 6 15.09 1.72 -0.93
CA TYR A 6 14.23 0.90 -1.80
C TYR A 6 14.96 0.49 -3.08
N LYS A 7 15.60 1.44 -3.78
CA LYS A 7 16.37 1.15 -5.00
C LYS A 7 17.53 0.18 -4.74
N ASN A 8 18.26 0.36 -3.64
CA ASN A 8 19.37 -0.51 -3.29
C ASN A 8 18.88 -1.95 -2.98
N ALA A 9 17.77 -2.08 -2.24
CA ALA A 9 17.16 -3.37 -1.94
C ALA A 9 16.72 -4.10 -3.21
N HIS A 10 16.02 -3.39 -4.12
CA HIS A 10 15.62 -3.93 -5.42
C HIS A 10 16.84 -4.44 -6.22
N GLN A 11 17.90 -3.63 -6.31
CA GLN A 11 19.12 -4.01 -7.04
C GLN A 11 19.79 -5.24 -6.44
N ALA A 12 19.90 -5.31 -5.11
CA ALA A 12 20.47 -6.46 -4.43
C ALA A 12 19.67 -7.74 -4.69
N LEU A 13 18.33 -7.68 -4.54
CA LEU A 13 17.45 -8.82 -4.80
C LEU A 13 17.52 -9.27 -6.26
N SER A 14 17.52 -8.35 -7.21
CA SER A 14 17.64 -8.65 -8.65
C SER A 14 18.93 -9.41 -8.96
N VAL A 15 20.05 -9.01 -8.34
CA VAL A 15 21.34 -9.69 -8.53
C VAL A 15 21.36 -11.09 -7.90
N LEU A 16 20.75 -11.27 -6.73
CA LEU A 16 20.66 -12.58 -6.09
C LEU A 16 19.81 -13.55 -6.92
N LEU A 17 18.62 -13.11 -7.34
CA LEU A 17 17.70 -13.92 -8.14
C LEU A 17 18.29 -14.28 -9.50
N SER A 18 18.93 -13.33 -10.19
CA SER A 18 19.60 -13.60 -11.48
C SER A 18 20.78 -14.57 -11.38
N ARG A 19 21.31 -14.81 -10.18
CA ARG A 19 22.35 -15.81 -9.91
C ARG A 19 21.81 -17.14 -9.38
N GLY A 20 20.49 -17.30 -9.32
CA GLY A 20 19.84 -18.52 -8.83
C GLY A 20 19.90 -18.69 -7.32
N ALA A 21 20.21 -17.64 -6.56
CA ALA A 21 20.10 -17.68 -5.11
C ALA A 21 18.63 -17.52 -4.67
N ILE A 22 18.28 -18.10 -3.51
CA ILE A 22 16.97 -17.94 -2.86
C ILE A 22 17.15 -16.93 -1.72
N PRO A 23 16.69 -15.67 -1.85
CA PRO A 23 16.79 -14.68 -0.79
C PRO A 23 15.87 -15.03 0.37
N ILE A 24 16.38 -14.96 1.61
CA ILE A 24 15.59 -15.05 2.83
C ILE A 24 15.51 -13.65 3.44
N ILE A 25 14.30 -13.13 3.58
CA ILE A 25 14.04 -11.77 4.02
C ILE A 25 13.22 -11.84 5.30
N ASN A 26 13.57 -11.02 6.28
CA ASN A 26 12.82 -10.86 7.52
C ASN A 26 12.88 -9.39 7.94
N GLU A 27 11.94 -8.97 8.78
CA GLU A 27 12.03 -7.67 9.44
C GLU A 27 13.28 -7.65 10.36
N ASN A 28 13.98 -6.52 10.39
CA ASN A 28 15.15 -6.37 11.25
C ASN A 28 14.75 -5.74 12.59
N ASP A 29 14.22 -6.57 13.48
CA ASP A 29 13.71 -6.18 14.81
C ASP A 29 14.74 -5.49 15.70
N SER A 30 16.04 -5.57 15.36
CA SER A 30 17.14 -5.05 16.19
C SER A 30 17.49 -3.57 15.96
N VAL A 31 17.02 -2.94 14.88
CA VAL A 31 17.43 -1.57 14.47
C VAL A 31 16.23 -0.63 14.28
N VAL A 32 15.01 -1.13 14.40
CA VAL A 32 13.80 -0.40 14.04
C VAL A 32 13.11 0.15 15.31
N ILE A 33 13.15 1.47 15.48
CA ILE A 33 12.28 2.19 16.43
C ILE A 33 10.80 1.98 16.04
N ASP A 34 9.88 1.97 16.99
CA ASP A 34 8.45 1.63 16.77
C ASP A 34 7.79 2.43 15.63
N GLU A 35 8.26 3.64 15.35
CA GLU A 35 7.79 4.54 14.28
C GLU A 35 8.23 4.13 12.85
N LEU A 36 9.16 3.18 12.73
CA LEU A 36 9.72 2.68 11.47
C LEU A 36 9.41 1.20 11.20
N LYS A 37 8.62 0.53 12.06
CA LYS A 37 8.21 -0.87 11.86
C LYS A 37 7.44 -1.01 10.55
N VAL A 38 7.94 -1.89 9.68
CA VAL A 38 7.18 -2.39 8.53
C VAL A 38 6.29 -3.46 9.13
N GLY A 39 5.22 -3.02 9.80
CA GLY A 39 4.38 -3.90 10.62
C GLY A 39 4.05 -5.20 9.91
N ASP A 40 4.19 -6.32 10.63
CA ASP A 40 4.00 -7.71 10.21
C ASP A 40 4.72 -8.19 8.91
N ASN A 41 5.14 -9.46 8.94
CA ASN A 41 5.78 -10.09 7.80
C ASN A 41 4.82 -10.26 6.59
N ASP A 42 3.50 -10.21 6.80
CA ASP A 42 2.51 -10.24 5.71
C ASP A 42 2.71 -9.00 4.82
N THR A 43 2.77 -7.81 5.43
CA THR A 43 3.01 -6.55 4.73
C THR A 43 4.40 -6.53 4.10
N LEU A 44 5.44 -6.95 4.83
CA LEU A 44 6.79 -7.04 4.27
C LEU A 44 6.85 -7.95 3.02
N SER A 45 6.14 -9.08 3.04
CA SER A 45 6.11 -10.00 1.90
C SER A 45 5.46 -9.38 0.66
N ALA A 46 4.31 -8.69 0.83
CA ALA A 46 3.67 -7.94 -0.24
C ALA A 46 4.56 -6.83 -0.77
N GLN A 47 5.32 -6.20 0.13
CA GLN A 47 6.26 -5.16 -0.21
C GLN A 47 7.41 -5.65 -1.10
N VAL A 48 7.98 -6.79 -0.73
CA VAL A 48 9.03 -7.46 -1.52
C VAL A 48 8.46 -7.92 -2.87
N ALA A 49 7.30 -8.57 -2.87
CA ALA A 49 6.67 -9.10 -4.08
C ALA A 49 6.40 -7.99 -5.11
N ALA A 50 5.82 -6.87 -4.66
CA ALA A 50 5.62 -5.69 -5.49
C ALA A 50 6.96 -5.09 -5.97
N MET A 51 7.98 -5.03 -5.11
CA MET A 51 9.30 -4.49 -5.47
C MET A 51 9.95 -5.29 -6.60
N VAL A 52 9.90 -6.62 -6.54
CA VAL A 52 10.50 -7.47 -7.57
C VAL A 52 9.57 -7.78 -8.73
N GLN A 53 8.34 -7.26 -8.71
CA GLN A 53 7.27 -7.59 -9.68
C GLN A 53 7.09 -9.11 -9.79
N ALA A 54 6.88 -9.77 -8.65
CA ALA A 54 6.69 -11.21 -8.59
C ALA A 54 5.45 -11.63 -9.38
N ASP A 55 5.50 -12.82 -9.99
CA ASP A 55 4.35 -13.40 -10.69
C ASP A 55 3.23 -13.83 -9.73
N LEU A 56 3.56 -14.12 -8.46
CA LEU A 56 2.62 -14.53 -7.42
C LEU A 56 3.21 -14.27 -6.03
N LEU A 57 2.39 -13.77 -5.11
CA LEU A 57 2.67 -13.82 -3.67
C LEU A 57 1.86 -14.94 -3.02
N VAL A 58 2.53 -15.85 -2.29
CA VAL A 58 1.86 -16.93 -1.54
C VAL A 58 1.95 -16.64 -0.05
N LEU A 59 0.80 -16.62 0.63
CA LEU A 59 0.69 -16.47 2.07
C LEU A 59 0.25 -17.81 2.69
N LEU A 60 1.20 -18.49 3.32
CA LEU A 60 0.95 -19.74 4.04
C LEU A 60 0.43 -19.46 5.45
N THR A 61 -0.71 -20.04 5.81
CA THR A 61 -1.43 -19.71 7.05
C THR A 61 -2.08 -20.94 7.68
N ASP A 62 -2.52 -20.84 8.93
CA ASP A 62 -3.19 -21.94 9.65
C ASP A 62 -4.62 -22.20 9.14
N VAL A 63 -5.30 -21.16 8.67
CA VAL A 63 -6.58 -21.25 7.94
C VAL A 63 -6.31 -21.28 6.43
N ASP A 64 -6.94 -22.18 5.71
CA ASP A 64 -6.72 -22.47 4.28
C ASP A 64 -7.33 -21.44 3.30
N GLY A 65 -7.76 -20.27 3.75
CA GLY A 65 -8.25 -19.19 2.89
C GLY A 65 -9.14 -18.18 3.62
N LEU A 66 -9.73 -17.26 2.85
CA LEU A 66 -10.75 -16.33 3.34
C LEU A 66 -12.13 -16.98 3.27
N TYR A 67 -12.94 -16.82 4.31
CA TYR A 67 -14.28 -17.39 4.42
C TYR A 67 -15.35 -16.30 4.57
N THR A 68 -16.58 -16.62 4.19
CA THR A 68 -17.76 -15.75 4.42
C THR A 68 -18.11 -15.54 5.90
N GLY A 69 -17.48 -16.30 6.80
CA GLY A 69 -17.63 -16.26 8.25
C GLY A 69 -16.59 -17.17 8.91
N ASN A 70 -16.48 -17.20 10.24
CA ASN A 70 -15.50 -18.05 10.91
C ASN A 70 -15.91 -19.54 10.82
N PRO A 71 -15.17 -20.39 10.09
CA PRO A 71 -15.57 -21.79 9.84
C PRO A 71 -15.56 -22.67 11.09
N ASN A 72 -14.89 -22.25 12.16
CA ASN A 72 -14.88 -22.98 13.44
C ASN A 72 -16.18 -22.77 14.24
N SER A 73 -16.91 -21.68 13.99
CA SER A 73 -18.13 -21.33 14.72
C SER A 73 -19.38 -21.29 13.85
N ASP A 74 -19.24 -21.10 12.54
CA ASP A 74 -20.32 -21.06 11.56
C ASP A 74 -20.17 -22.22 10.56
N PRO A 75 -20.95 -23.31 10.70
CA PRO A 75 -20.93 -24.44 9.78
C PRO A 75 -21.37 -24.09 8.34
N THR A 76 -21.97 -22.92 8.13
CA THR A 76 -22.39 -22.44 6.81
C THR A 76 -21.34 -21.59 6.11
N ALA A 77 -20.23 -21.27 6.80
CA ALA A 77 -19.13 -20.51 6.24
C ALA A 77 -18.52 -21.22 5.02
N LYS A 78 -18.35 -20.48 3.93
CA LYS A 78 -17.77 -20.99 2.69
C LYS A 78 -16.47 -20.26 2.39
N ARG A 79 -15.45 -21.02 1.96
CA ARG A 79 -14.19 -20.46 1.47
C ARG A 79 -14.43 -19.74 0.14
N LEU A 80 -13.83 -18.57 -0.01
CA LEU A 80 -13.82 -17.82 -1.26
C LEU A 80 -12.65 -18.31 -2.11
N GLU A 81 -12.92 -19.02 -3.20
CA GLU A 81 -11.87 -19.55 -4.10
C GLU A 81 -11.16 -18.44 -4.87
N LYS A 82 -11.91 -17.44 -5.33
CA LYS A 82 -11.42 -16.35 -6.18
C LYS A 82 -12.01 -15.01 -5.75
N ILE A 83 -11.17 -14.01 -5.58
CA ILE A 83 -11.50 -12.65 -5.18
C ILE A 83 -10.97 -11.70 -6.26
N GLU A 84 -11.88 -11.09 -7.03
CA GLU A 84 -11.49 -10.18 -8.13
C GLU A 84 -11.22 -8.76 -7.65
N THR A 85 -11.90 -8.34 -6.59
CA THR A 85 -11.76 -7.01 -5.99
C THR A 85 -11.83 -7.11 -4.48
N ILE A 86 -10.89 -6.47 -3.80
CA ILE A 86 -10.93 -6.31 -2.34
C ILE A 86 -11.74 -5.06 -2.03
N ASN A 87 -13.01 -5.26 -1.68
CA ASN A 87 -13.92 -4.20 -1.29
C ASN A 87 -14.12 -4.21 0.24
N ARG A 88 -14.97 -3.30 0.75
CA ARG A 88 -15.28 -3.23 2.18
C ARG A 88 -15.85 -4.54 2.74
N GLU A 89 -16.64 -5.26 1.96
CA GLU A 89 -17.21 -6.54 2.37
C GLU A 89 -16.11 -7.59 2.65
N ILE A 90 -15.10 -7.68 1.78
CA ILE A 90 -13.94 -8.57 1.96
C ILE A 90 -13.15 -8.19 3.23
N ILE A 91 -12.99 -6.90 3.50
CA ILE A 91 -12.29 -6.41 4.70
C ILE A 91 -13.11 -6.73 5.95
N ASP A 92 -14.43 -6.50 5.92
CA ASP A 92 -15.35 -6.81 7.02
C ASP A 92 -15.36 -8.33 7.32
N MET A 93 -15.35 -9.18 6.28
CA MET A 93 -15.22 -10.64 6.43
C MET A 93 -13.92 -11.03 7.14
N ALA A 94 -12.82 -10.32 6.88
CA ALA A 94 -11.55 -10.55 7.55
C ALA A 94 -11.47 -9.98 8.97
N GLY A 95 -12.34 -9.01 9.31
CA GLY A 95 -12.44 -8.36 10.62
C GLY A 95 -13.47 -8.96 11.59
N GLY A 96 -14.32 -9.89 11.15
CA GLY A 96 -15.45 -10.44 11.90
C GLY A 96 -15.10 -11.35 13.09
N ALA A 97 -15.51 -10.91 14.29
CA ALA A 97 -15.75 -11.62 15.57
C ALA A 97 -14.80 -12.76 16.01
N GLY A 98 -13.78 -12.42 16.82
CA GLY A 98 -13.29 -13.34 17.85
C GLY A 98 -11.78 -13.45 18.10
N SER A 99 -10.89 -12.81 17.31
CA SER A 99 -9.45 -12.91 17.58
C SER A 99 -8.99 -11.89 18.63
N SER A 100 -9.54 -11.95 19.84
CA SER A 100 -9.05 -11.20 21.01
C SER A 100 -7.70 -11.72 21.54
N ASN A 101 -7.06 -12.70 20.88
CA ASN A 101 -5.80 -13.31 21.31
C ASN A 101 -4.82 -13.68 20.17
N GLY A 102 -4.90 -13.05 19.00
CA GLY A 102 -3.99 -13.33 17.87
C GLY A 102 -3.39 -12.07 17.26
N THR A 103 -2.07 -12.04 17.18
CA THR A 103 -1.15 -10.96 16.74
C THR A 103 -1.26 -10.51 15.26
N GLY A 104 -2.47 -10.38 14.70
CA GLY A 104 -2.67 -10.03 13.28
C GLY A 104 -3.08 -11.23 12.43
N GLY A 105 -4.39 -11.50 12.36
CA GLY A 105 -4.98 -12.72 11.78
C GLY A 105 -5.18 -12.70 10.26
N MET A 106 -6.42 -12.86 9.80
CA MET A 106 -6.78 -12.80 8.37
C MET A 106 -6.69 -11.36 7.83
N LEU A 107 -6.98 -10.39 8.69
CA LEU A 107 -6.98 -8.97 8.33
C LEU A 107 -5.62 -8.48 7.81
N THR A 108 -4.51 -8.93 8.38
CA THR A 108 -3.15 -8.59 7.92
C THR A 108 -2.82 -9.20 6.56
N LYS A 109 -3.34 -10.39 6.28
CA LYS A 109 -3.21 -11.06 4.98
C LYS A 109 -4.03 -10.35 3.92
N ILE A 110 -5.21 -9.85 4.27
CA ILE A 110 -6.00 -9.00 3.35
C ILE A 110 -5.28 -7.67 3.09
N LYS A 111 -4.66 -7.04 4.08
CA LYS A 111 -3.82 -5.85 3.87
C LYS A 111 -2.70 -6.12 2.87
N ALA A 112 -1.95 -7.21 3.09
CA ALA A 112 -0.89 -7.65 2.19
C ALA A 112 -1.44 -7.94 0.78
N ALA A 113 -2.57 -8.63 0.68
CA ALA A 113 -3.24 -8.93 -0.58
C ALA A 113 -3.62 -7.65 -1.34
N THR A 114 -4.14 -6.62 -0.66
CA THR A 114 -4.45 -5.35 -1.31
C THR A 114 -3.20 -4.66 -1.82
N ILE A 115 -2.12 -4.59 -1.02
CA ILE A 115 -0.86 -3.95 -1.44
C ILE A 115 -0.31 -4.64 -2.70
N ALA A 116 -0.29 -5.97 -2.71
CA ALA A 116 0.23 -6.76 -3.82
C ALA A 116 -0.65 -6.64 -5.07
N THR A 117 -1.96 -6.83 -4.95
CA THR A 117 -2.91 -6.82 -6.10
C THR A 117 -3.03 -5.45 -6.77
N GLU A 118 -3.03 -4.37 -5.99
CA GLU A 118 -2.92 -2.99 -6.51
C GLU A 118 -1.56 -2.71 -7.17
N SER A 119 -0.54 -3.46 -6.75
CA SER A 119 0.78 -3.45 -7.37
C SER A 119 0.92 -4.38 -8.57
N GLY A 120 -0.17 -5.01 -9.02
CA GLY A 120 -0.18 -5.91 -10.16
C GLY A 120 0.33 -7.33 -9.87
N VAL A 121 0.49 -7.69 -8.58
CA VAL A 121 0.94 -9.01 -8.14
C VAL A 121 -0.26 -9.78 -7.59
N PRO A 122 -0.65 -10.93 -8.18
CA PRO A 122 -1.74 -11.74 -7.63
C PRO A 122 -1.30 -12.37 -6.30
N VAL A 123 -2.26 -12.69 -5.44
CA VAL A 123 -1.99 -13.28 -4.13
C VAL A 123 -2.75 -14.57 -3.96
N TYR A 124 -2.11 -15.58 -3.36
CA TYR A 124 -2.74 -16.84 -3.00
C TYR A 124 -2.58 -17.09 -1.50
N ILE A 125 -3.70 -17.29 -0.80
CA ILE A 125 -3.72 -17.65 0.62
C ILE A 125 -4.08 -19.13 0.72
N CYS A 126 -3.23 -19.94 1.36
CA CYS A 126 -3.47 -21.36 1.54
C CYS A 126 -2.85 -21.92 2.83
N SER A 127 -3.18 -23.18 3.16
CA SER A 127 -2.76 -23.79 4.42
C SER A 127 -1.26 -24.11 4.45
N SER A 128 -0.59 -23.73 5.53
CA SER A 128 0.80 -24.09 5.84
C SER A 128 0.97 -25.56 6.26
N LEU A 129 -0.12 -26.28 6.54
CA LEU A 129 -0.10 -27.66 7.01
C LEU A 129 0.03 -28.69 5.88
N LYS A 130 -0.14 -28.26 4.63
CA LYS A 130 -0.02 -29.13 3.46
C LYS A 130 1.43 -29.21 2.98
N SER A 131 1.86 -30.41 2.61
CA SER A 131 3.21 -30.65 2.06
C SER A 131 3.41 -30.09 0.64
N ASP A 132 2.33 -29.89 -0.10
CA ASP A 132 2.29 -29.52 -1.51
C ASP A 132 1.66 -28.14 -1.78
N ALA A 133 1.38 -27.36 -0.73
CA ALA A 133 0.74 -26.04 -0.84
C ALA A 133 1.39 -25.10 -1.88
N MET A 134 2.73 -25.10 -1.96
CA MET A 134 3.46 -24.25 -2.91
C MET A 134 3.33 -24.72 -4.36
N ILE A 135 3.19 -26.03 -4.58
CA ILE A 135 2.94 -26.59 -5.91
C ILE A 135 1.51 -26.25 -6.33
N GLU A 136 0.55 -26.46 -5.44
CA GLU A 136 -0.85 -26.10 -5.63
C GLU A 136 -1.04 -24.61 -5.96
N ALA A 137 -0.34 -23.74 -5.23
CA ALA A 137 -0.34 -22.31 -5.48
C ALA A 137 0.23 -21.96 -6.87
N ALA A 138 1.33 -22.60 -7.27
CA ALA A 138 1.94 -22.39 -8.58
C ALA A 138 1.10 -22.93 -9.75
N GLU A 139 0.30 -23.96 -9.49
CA GLU A 139 -0.67 -24.53 -10.45
C GLU A 139 -2.04 -23.83 -10.41
N GLU A 140 -2.21 -22.82 -9.54
CA GLU A 140 -3.46 -22.09 -9.31
C GLU A 140 -4.65 -23.03 -9.01
N THR A 141 -4.42 -24.08 -8.22
CA THR A 141 -5.49 -25.00 -7.84
C THR A 141 -6.51 -24.29 -6.94
N LYS A 142 -7.75 -24.80 -6.88
CA LYS A 142 -8.85 -24.19 -6.11
C LYS A 142 -8.73 -24.39 -4.59
N ASP A 143 -7.59 -24.90 -4.10
CA ASP A 143 -7.45 -25.27 -2.70
C ASP A 143 -6.83 -24.19 -1.80
N GLY A 144 -7.41 -23.00 -1.94
CA GLY A 144 -7.03 -21.76 -1.27
C GLY A 144 -7.94 -20.61 -1.69
N SER A 145 -7.49 -19.38 -1.43
CA SER A 145 -8.13 -18.14 -1.91
C SER A 145 -7.19 -17.37 -2.83
N TYR A 146 -7.59 -17.21 -4.08
CA TYR A 146 -6.83 -16.48 -5.11
C TYR A 146 -7.35 -15.05 -5.29
N PHE A 147 -6.48 -14.06 -5.09
CA PHE A 147 -6.77 -12.64 -5.27
C PHE A 147 -6.17 -12.16 -6.59
N VAL A 148 -7.03 -11.69 -7.48
CA VAL A 148 -6.66 -11.27 -8.83
C VAL A 148 -5.91 -9.94 -8.78
N ALA A 149 -4.79 -9.86 -9.50
CA ALA A 149 -4.08 -8.60 -9.73
C ALA A 149 -4.87 -7.66 -10.64
N GLN A 150 -4.81 -6.36 -10.36
CA GLN A 150 -5.42 -5.36 -11.25
C GLN A 150 -4.59 -5.23 -12.55
N GLU A 151 -5.24 -5.36 -13.73
CA GLU A 151 -4.57 -5.30 -15.06
C GLU A 151 -3.79 -4.00 -15.31
N LYS A 152 -4.14 -2.93 -14.60
CA LYS A 152 -3.44 -1.63 -14.61
C LYS A 152 -2.71 -1.40 -13.29
N GLY A 153 -1.98 -2.41 -12.81
CA GLY A 153 -1.13 -2.30 -11.63
C GLY A 153 -0.35 -0.98 -11.67
N LEU A 154 -0.32 -0.28 -10.53
CA LEU A 154 0.33 1.02 -10.44
C LEU A 154 1.77 0.94 -11.01
N ARG A 155 2.27 1.93 -11.76
CA ARG A 155 3.69 1.92 -12.15
C ARG A 155 4.57 1.90 -10.88
N THR A 156 5.70 1.18 -10.86
CA THR A 156 6.58 0.97 -9.69
C THR A 156 6.92 2.25 -8.89
N GLN A 157 7.05 3.40 -9.57
CA GLN A 157 7.25 4.70 -8.92
C GLN A 157 6.03 5.21 -8.15
N LYS A 158 4.81 5.01 -8.69
CA LYS A 158 3.56 5.38 -8.02
C LYS A 158 3.20 4.37 -6.91
N GLN A 159 3.57 3.10 -7.07
CA GLN A 159 3.49 2.08 -6.02
C GLN A 159 4.32 2.48 -4.79
N TRP A 160 5.59 2.88 -5.00
CA TRP A 160 6.45 3.35 -3.92
C TRP A 160 5.82 4.53 -3.17
N LEU A 161 5.28 5.50 -3.91
CA LEU A 161 4.66 6.69 -3.36
C LEU A 161 3.39 6.38 -2.56
N ALA A 162 2.57 5.44 -3.04
CA ALA A 162 1.33 5.03 -2.37
C ALA A 162 1.64 4.34 -1.04
N PHE A 163 2.37 3.22 -1.08
CA PHE A 163 2.44 2.28 0.04
C PHE A 163 3.66 2.46 0.95
N TYR A 164 4.75 3.08 0.48
CA TYR A 164 6.06 3.02 1.16
C TYR A 164 6.61 4.37 1.60
N ALA A 165 6.15 5.44 0.95
CA ALA A 165 6.56 6.78 1.27
C ALA A 165 5.87 7.26 2.56
N GLN A 166 6.68 7.43 3.61
CA GLN A 166 6.27 8.14 4.81
C GLN A 166 6.13 9.62 4.47
N SER A 167 4.99 10.17 4.86
CA SER A 167 4.73 11.58 4.71
C SER A 167 5.56 12.38 5.72
N GLN A 168 6.24 13.43 5.26
CA GLN A 168 7.01 14.37 6.10
C GLN A 168 6.20 15.64 6.42
N GLY A 169 4.96 15.72 5.94
CA GLY A 169 4.05 16.82 6.23
C GLY A 169 2.71 16.72 5.51
N SER A 170 1.90 17.75 5.70
CA SER A 170 0.54 17.82 5.23
C SER A 170 0.34 19.10 4.43
N ILE A 171 -0.41 19.01 3.33
CA ILE A 171 -0.78 20.16 2.51
C ILE A 171 -2.28 20.18 2.37
N TRP A 172 -2.91 21.33 2.63
CA TRP A 172 -4.34 21.50 2.40
C TRP A 172 -4.56 22.33 1.14
N VAL A 173 -5.51 21.89 0.33
CA VAL A 173 -5.82 22.51 -0.95
C VAL A 173 -7.26 22.98 -1.01
N ASP A 174 -7.50 23.97 -1.87
CA ASP A 174 -8.84 24.44 -2.15
C ASP A 174 -9.64 23.42 -2.98
N LYS A 175 -10.95 23.68 -3.12
CA LYS A 175 -11.86 22.82 -3.86
C LYS A 175 -11.45 22.62 -5.32
N GLY A 176 -10.95 23.66 -5.99
CA GLY A 176 -10.56 23.59 -7.41
C GLY A 176 -9.35 22.70 -7.62
N ALA A 177 -8.37 22.78 -6.73
CA ALA A 177 -7.22 21.88 -6.72
C ALA A 177 -7.60 20.45 -6.31
N ALA A 178 -8.50 20.27 -5.35
CA ALA A 178 -9.00 18.95 -4.96
C ALA A 178 -9.69 18.23 -6.13
N GLU A 179 -10.55 18.92 -6.87
CA GLU A 179 -11.19 18.41 -8.07
C GLU A 179 -10.17 18.10 -9.18
N ALA A 180 -9.19 18.99 -9.40
CA ALA A 180 -8.14 18.79 -10.40
C ALA A 180 -7.25 17.56 -10.13
N LEU A 181 -6.94 17.30 -8.87
CA LEU A 181 -6.16 16.13 -8.44
C LEU A 181 -6.98 14.84 -8.55
N SER A 182 -8.25 14.88 -8.15
CA SER A 182 -9.11 13.69 -8.09
C SER A 182 -9.59 13.23 -9.47
N GLN A 183 -9.99 14.15 -10.35
CA GLN A 183 -10.71 13.82 -11.59
C GLN A 183 -9.84 13.87 -12.85
N HIS A 184 -8.72 14.60 -12.82
CA HIS A 184 -7.99 14.92 -14.05
C HIS A 184 -6.52 14.51 -14.05
N GLY A 185 -6.00 13.91 -12.96
CA GLY A 185 -4.60 13.52 -12.86
C GLY A 185 -3.64 14.68 -13.17
N LYS A 186 -4.02 15.90 -12.77
CA LYS A 186 -3.25 17.12 -13.01
C LYS A 186 -2.23 17.33 -11.90
N SER A 187 -1.23 18.17 -12.17
CA SER A 187 -0.25 18.60 -11.17
C SER A 187 -0.91 19.53 -10.14
N LEU A 188 -0.49 19.48 -8.87
CA LEU A 188 -0.87 20.47 -7.87
C LEU A 188 -0.09 21.75 -8.12
N LEU A 189 -0.82 22.85 -8.36
CA LEU A 189 -0.25 24.18 -8.50
C LEU A 189 -0.21 24.88 -7.14
N LEU A 190 0.79 25.74 -6.95
CA LEU A 190 0.90 26.58 -5.75
C LEU A 190 -0.34 27.45 -5.50
N SER A 191 -1.04 27.85 -6.56
CA SER A 191 -2.26 28.68 -6.45
C SER A 191 -3.43 28.00 -5.76
N GLY A 192 -3.44 26.66 -5.72
CA GLY A 192 -4.49 25.89 -5.08
C GLY A 192 -4.15 25.43 -3.66
N VAL A 193 -2.98 25.82 -3.13
CA VAL A 193 -2.55 25.48 -1.78
C VAL A 193 -3.08 26.51 -0.81
N VAL A 194 -3.79 26.05 0.21
CA VAL A 194 -4.38 26.87 1.26
C VAL A 194 -3.46 26.91 2.48
N ASP A 195 -2.84 25.77 2.79
CA ASP A 195 -2.09 25.60 4.03
C ASP A 195 -1.04 24.49 3.90
N ALA A 196 -0.01 24.54 4.74
CA ALA A 196 1.01 23.49 4.81
C ALA A 196 1.54 23.35 6.25
N GLU A 197 1.71 22.10 6.69
CA GLU A 197 2.25 21.75 8.01
C GLU A 197 3.34 20.68 7.89
N GLY A 198 4.25 20.65 8.85
CA GLY A 198 5.37 19.69 8.90
C GLY A 198 6.72 20.33 8.55
N SER A 199 7.74 19.50 8.38
CA SER A 199 9.12 19.95 8.15
C SER A 199 9.75 19.27 6.95
N PHE A 200 9.06 19.34 5.81
CA PHE A 200 9.48 18.71 4.57
C PHE A 200 10.44 19.59 3.74
N SER A 201 11.29 18.94 2.96
CA SER A 201 12.28 19.51 2.05
C SER A 201 11.96 19.18 0.58
N TYR A 202 12.73 19.76 -0.35
CA TYR A 202 12.64 19.41 -1.77
C TYR A 202 12.73 17.89 -1.97
N GLY A 203 11.75 17.32 -2.68
CA GLY A 203 11.74 15.89 -3.00
C GLY A 203 11.15 14.99 -1.92
N ASP A 204 10.76 15.55 -0.77
CA ASP A 204 10.03 14.80 0.26
C ASP A 204 8.59 14.52 -0.17
N ILE A 205 7.98 13.54 0.49
CA ILE A 205 6.59 13.17 0.26
C ILE A 205 5.71 13.83 1.30
N VAL A 206 4.58 14.37 0.85
CA VAL A 206 3.54 14.96 1.70
C VAL A 206 2.19 14.32 1.40
N THR A 207 1.31 14.32 2.39
CA THR A 207 -0.10 13.95 2.20
C THR A 207 -0.89 15.22 1.89
N VAL A 208 -1.73 15.16 0.86
CA VAL A 208 -2.58 16.29 0.47
C VAL A 208 -4.01 16.04 0.92
N PHE A 209 -4.61 17.06 1.52
CA PHE A 209 -5.96 17.06 2.07
C PHE A 209 -6.82 18.13 1.41
N ASP A 210 -8.09 17.81 1.24
CA ASP A 210 -9.11 18.81 0.91
C ASP A 210 -9.39 19.67 2.17
N LYS A 211 -9.26 21.01 2.07
CA LYS A 211 -9.42 21.90 3.23
C LYS A 211 -10.85 21.91 3.78
N GLU A 212 -11.85 21.76 2.92
CA GLU A 212 -13.26 21.89 3.30
C GLU A 212 -13.78 20.62 3.98
N SER A 213 -13.50 19.46 3.39
CA SER A 213 -13.94 18.15 3.88
C SER A 213 -12.96 17.49 4.85
N GLY A 214 -11.71 17.95 4.90
CA GLY A 214 -10.63 17.32 5.68
C GLY A 214 -10.18 15.96 5.14
N LYS A 215 -10.71 15.51 3.99
CA LYS A 215 -10.39 14.19 3.43
C LYS A 215 -9.00 14.17 2.85
N SER A 216 -8.26 13.09 3.10
CA SER A 216 -7.01 12.82 2.40
C SER A 216 -7.31 12.50 0.94
N LEU A 217 -6.65 13.22 0.03
CA LEU A 217 -6.81 13.08 -1.42
C LEU A 217 -5.74 12.17 -2.02
N GLY A 218 -4.57 12.10 -1.39
CA GLY A 218 -3.43 11.39 -1.95
C GLY A 218 -2.10 11.81 -1.36
N LYS A 219 -1.03 11.25 -1.93
CA LYS A 219 0.36 11.59 -1.59
C LYS A 219 1.10 12.10 -2.81
N GLY A 220 2.05 12.99 -2.59
CA GLY A 220 2.85 13.52 -3.68
C GLY A 220 4.21 14.03 -3.26
N ARG A 221 5.12 14.09 -4.22
CA ARG A 221 6.47 14.63 -4.03
C ARG A 221 6.48 16.14 -4.23
N VAL A 222 6.93 16.88 -3.23
CA VAL A 222 7.02 18.34 -3.31
C VAL A 222 8.25 18.80 -4.07
N GLN A 223 8.11 19.92 -4.79
CA GLN A 223 9.20 20.63 -5.46
C GLN A 223 9.79 21.77 -4.62
N PHE A 224 9.29 21.98 -3.40
CA PHE A 224 9.75 23.03 -2.49
C PHE A 224 9.70 22.53 -1.05
N GLY A 225 10.62 23.00 -0.20
CA GLY A 225 10.54 22.74 1.24
C GLY A 225 9.51 23.63 1.93
N ALA A 226 9.10 23.26 3.15
CA ALA A 226 8.03 23.90 3.91
C ALA A 226 8.25 25.42 4.07
N SER A 227 9.45 25.83 4.51
CA SER A 227 9.78 27.26 4.69
C SER A 227 9.70 28.05 3.38
N ALA A 228 10.19 27.50 2.26
CA ALA A 228 10.09 28.17 0.96
C ALA A 228 8.65 28.25 0.46
N LEU A 229 7.85 27.21 0.71
CA LEU A 229 6.43 27.20 0.38
C LEU A 229 5.67 28.27 1.18
N GLU A 230 5.90 28.38 2.48
CA GLU A 230 5.31 29.42 3.33
C GLU A 230 5.62 30.83 2.82
N ASP A 231 6.88 31.11 2.49
CA ASP A 231 7.29 32.41 1.94
C ASP A 231 6.59 32.71 0.61
N MET A 232 6.47 31.72 -0.26
CA MET A 232 5.75 31.86 -1.53
C MET A 232 4.26 32.14 -1.32
N LEU A 233 3.61 31.43 -0.41
CA LEU A 233 2.19 31.63 -0.09
C LEU A 233 1.93 33.04 0.48
N ARG A 234 2.81 33.53 1.35
CA ARG A 234 2.74 34.91 1.90
C ARG A 234 2.92 35.98 0.83
N SER A 235 3.73 35.73 -0.20
CA SER A 235 4.01 36.71 -1.27
C SER A 235 2.83 36.97 -2.23
N GLN A 236 1.75 36.19 -2.15
CA GLN A 236 0.56 36.25 -3.02
C GLN A 236 0.84 36.20 -4.55
N LYS A 237 2.06 35.81 -4.95
CA LYS A 237 2.47 35.63 -6.35
C LYS A 237 2.95 34.20 -6.65
N ALA A 238 2.61 33.25 -5.80
CA ALA A 238 3.02 31.85 -5.94
C ALA A 238 2.46 31.25 -7.25
N LYS A 239 3.32 31.14 -8.26
CA LYS A 239 3.04 30.49 -9.53
C LYS A 239 4.05 29.36 -9.71
N GLY A 240 3.56 28.19 -10.07
CA GLY A 240 4.40 27.03 -10.27
C GLY A 240 3.71 25.74 -9.86
N VAL A 241 4.35 24.64 -10.21
CA VAL A 241 3.92 23.29 -9.85
C VAL A 241 4.55 22.94 -8.50
N LEU A 242 3.73 22.67 -7.49
CA LEU A 242 4.21 22.15 -6.22
C LEU A 242 4.42 20.64 -6.27
N ILE A 243 3.48 19.91 -6.87
CA ILE A 243 3.56 18.45 -7.06
C ILE A 243 3.24 18.15 -8.52
N HIS A 244 4.18 17.51 -9.22
CA HIS A 244 3.97 17.10 -10.61
C HIS A 244 3.03 15.89 -10.67
N ARG A 245 2.17 15.79 -11.70
CA ARG A 245 1.24 14.66 -11.89
C ARG A 245 1.89 13.27 -11.90
N ASP A 246 3.15 13.19 -12.33
CA ASP A 246 3.90 11.93 -12.39
C ASP A 246 4.45 11.53 -11.02
N ASP A 247 4.52 12.49 -10.10
CA ASP A 247 4.89 12.33 -8.70
C ASP A 247 3.68 12.47 -7.75
N TRP A 248 2.48 12.23 -8.27
CA TRP A 248 1.23 12.23 -7.54
C TRP A 248 0.54 10.87 -7.63
N ILE A 249 -0.02 10.44 -6.50
CA ILE A 249 -0.94 9.31 -6.43
C ILE A 249 -2.18 9.71 -5.62
N SER A 250 -3.35 9.53 -6.23
CA SER A 250 -4.63 9.70 -5.53
C SER A 250 -4.86 8.50 -4.62
N ILE A 251 -5.33 8.76 -3.40
CA ILE A 251 -5.87 7.71 -2.55
C ILE A 251 -7.26 7.37 -3.11
N THR A 252 -7.41 6.16 -3.67
CA THR A 252 -8.73 5.64 -4.04
C THR A 252 -9.48 5.18 -2.78
N PRO A 253 -10.81 5.01 -2.81
CA PRO A 253 -11.55 4.46 -1.66
C PRO A 253 -10.97 3.15 -1.12
N GLU A 254 -10.46 2.29 -2.00
CA GLU A 254 -9.82 1.01 -1.68
C GLU A 254 -8.48 1.22 -0.97
N ILE A 255 -7.66 2.15 -1.47
CA ILE A 255 -6.41 2.57 -0.81
C ILE A 255 -6.71 3.34 0.49
N GLN A 256 -7.84 4.05 0.58
CA GLN A 256 -8.24 4.79 1.78
C GLN A 256 -8.59 3.83 2.91
N LEU A 257 -9.33 2.75 2.59
CA LEU A 257 -9.60 1.66 3.53
C LEU A 257 -8.29 1.09 4.11
N LEU A 258 -7.22 1.01 3.31
CA LEU A 258 -5.89 0.61 3.80
C LEU A 258 -5.25 1.59 4.78
N PHE A 259 -5.60 2.88 4.73
CA PHE A 259 -5.03 3.92 5.60
C PHE A 259 -5.92 4.29 6.79
N THR A 260 -7.22 4.00 6.75
CA THR A 260 -8.18 4.39 7.81
C THR A 260 -8.55 3.27 8.78
N GLU A 261 -8.43 2.00 8.39
CA GLU A 261 -8.79 0.86 9.26
C GLU A 261 -7.58 0.18 9.92
N PHE A 262 -6.38 0.73 9.70
CA PHE A 262 -5.09 0.11 10.01
C PHE A 262 -4.06 1.10 10.52
#